data_AF-A0A4Y7KD11-F1
#
_entry.id   AF-A0A4Y7KD11-F1
#
_cell.length_a   1.000
_cell.length_b   1.000
_cell.length_c   1.000
_cell.angle_alpha   90.00
_cell.angle_beta   90.00
_cell.angle_gamma   90.00
#
_symmetry.space_group_name_H-M   'P 1'
#
loop_
_entity.id
_entity.type
_entity.pdbx_description
1 polymer ?
#
loop_
_entity_poly.entity_id
_entity_poly.type
_entity_poly.pdbx_seq_one_letter_code
_entity_poly.pdbx_strand_id
1 'polypeptide(L)'
;MTSNLLHKLVPVHTNSPTEVPAIVQVNFFDCGGVLITVCISHKIGDTSTYTTFIDGWAATAPGAAADKQVRPTFDSQILFPVDMAADFPGYGSSDEEENKNLVTKRLVFHEAKVTALRQRIAETQTTLKYPTRVEAVSALIWKSAMGAGSLPPKDQKPEPS
;
A
#
# COMPACT_ATOMS: atom_id res chain seq x y z
N MET A 1 -9.17 -3.31 -15.62
CA MET A 1 -10.10 -2.57 -14.75
C MET A 1 -9.79 -1.10 -14.91
N THR A 2 -10.75 -0.28 -15.36
CA THR A 2 -10.52 1.15 -15.58
C THR A 2 -10.55 1.91 -14.24
N SER A 3 -9.84 3.03 -14.14
CA SER A 3 -9.74 3.86 -12.92
C SER A 3 -11.11 4.21 -12.31
N ASN A 4 -12.10 4.51 -13.16
CA ASN A 4 -13.46 4.88 -12.76
C ASN A 4 -14.25 3.77 -12.04
N LEU A 5 -13.95 2.50 -12.33
CA LEU A 5 -14.61 1.39 -11.65
C LEU A 5 -14.01 1.16 -10.26
N LEU A 6 -12.70 1.34 -10.13
CA LEU A 6 -11.97 1.20 -8.87
C LEU A 6 -12.47 2.19 -7.81
N HIS A 7 -12.73 3.44 -8.20
CA HIS A 7 -13.27 4.46 -7.30
C HIS A 7 -14.67 4.12 -6.75
N LYS A 8 -15.46 3.30 -7.46
CA LYS A 8 -16.77 2.84 -6.96
C LYS A 8 -16.66 1.67 -5.98
N LEU A 9 -15.53 0.95 -6.01
CA LEU A 9 -15.30 -0.26 -5.22
C LEU A 9 -14.53 0.02 -3.93
N VAL A 10 -14.05 1.25 -3.74
CA VAL A 10 -13.31 1.68 -2.57
C VAL A 10 -14.15 2.72 -1.82
N PRO A 11 -14.23 2.64 -0.47
CA PRO A 11 -14.83 3.67 0.34
C PRO A 11 -14.25 5.04 0.01
N VAL A 12 -15.10 5.95 -0.48
CA VAL A 12 -14.74 7.36 -0.66
C VAL A 12 -14.66 7.99 0.72
N HIS A 13 -13.60 8.75 0.99
CA HIS A 13 -13.52 9.57 2.21
C HIS A 13 -14.76 10.46 2.27
N THR A 14 -15.60 10.25 3.28
CA THR A 14 -16.68 11.18 3.58
C THR A 14 -16.03 12.41 4.20
N ASN A 15 -16.19 13.59 3.61
CA ASN A 15 -15.82 14.89 4.20
C ASN A 15 -16.73 15.22 5.40
N SER A 16 -16.98 14.25 6.28
CA SER A 16 -17.72 14.41 7.51
C SER A 16 -16.83 15.07 8.56
N PRO A 17 -17.34 16.01 9.37
CA PRO A 17 -16.59 16.64 10.46
C PRO A 17 -16.18 15.65 11.57
N THR A 18 -16.65 14.41 11.50
CA THR A 18 -16.26 13.29 12.37
C THR A 18 -15.18 12.47 11.67
N GLU A 19 -14.00 12.35 12.31
CA GLU A 19 -12.96 11.43 11.84
C GLU A 19 -13.45 9.98 11.98
N VAL A 20 -13.64 9.31 10.86
CA VAL A 20 -14.06 7.91 10.84
C VAL A 20 -12.80 7.02 10.89
N PRO A 21 -12.62 6.19 11.93
CA PRO A 21 -11.41 5.38 12.09
C PRO A 21 -11.31 4.26 11.04
N ALA A 22 -12.44 3.69 10.62
CA ALA A 22 -12.52 2.68 9.58
C ALA A 22 -13.85 2.73 8.82
N ILE A 23 -13.82 2.47 7.51
CA ILE A 23 -14.99 2.31 6.65
C ILE A 23 -14.94 0.93 6.00
N VAL A 24 -16.07 0.24 5.99
CA VAL A 24 -16.23 -1.07 5.33
C VAL A 24 -17.29 -0.95 4.24
N GLN A 25 -16.96 -1.40 3.03
CA GLN A 25 -17.89 -1.48 1.91
C GLN A 25 -17.98 -2.92 1.41
N VAL A 26 -19.20 -3.42 1.25
CA VAL A 26 -19.47 -4.75 0.70
C VAL A 26 -20.19 -4.59 -0.64
N ASN A 27 -19.59 -5.14 -1.70
CA ASN A 27 -20.12 -5.09 -3.05
C ASN A 27 -20.48 -6.50 -3.51
N PHE A 28 -21.74 -6.68 -3.93
CA PHE A 28 -22.25 -7.93 -4.50
C PHE A 28 -22.28 -7.81 -6.03
N PHE A 29 -21.87 -8.88 -6.71
CA PHE A 29 -21.87 -8.94 -8.18
C PHE A 29 -22.91 -9.96 -8.66
N ASP A 30 -23.49 -9.71 -9.84
CA ASP A 30 -24.50 -10.59 -10.44
C ASP A 30 -24.03 -12.03 -10.67
N CYS A 31 -22.71 -12.24 -10.76
CA CYS A 31 -22.10 -13.56 -10.83
C CYS A 31 -22.06 -14.31 -9.48
N GLY A 32 -22.64 -13.74 -8.42
CA GLY A 32 -22.58 -14.27 -7.05
C GLY A 32 -21.29 -13.96 -6.30
N GLY A 33 -20.35 -13.23 -6.92
CA GLY A 33 -19.12 -12.78 -6.26
C GLY A 33 -19.37 -11.70 -5.22
N VAL A 34 -18.49 -11.62 -4.21
CA VAL A 34 -18.50 -10.57 -3.19
C VAL A 34 -17.12 -9.93 -3.10
N LEU A 35 -17.07 -8.59 -3.11
CA LEU A 35 -15.88 -7.81 -2.78
C LEU A 35 -16.11 -7.06 -1.48
N ILE A 36 -15.26 -7.29 -0.50
CA ILE A 36 -15.22 -6.54 0.75
C ILE A 36 -14.00 -5.62 0.69
N THR A 37 -14.23 -4.32 0.80
CA THR A 37 -13.17 -3.31 0.90
C THR A 37 -13.21 -2.69 2.29
N VAL A 38 -12.05 -2.65 2.95
CA VAL A 38 -11.88 -2.00 4.25
C VAL A 38 -10.87 -0.88 4.09
N CYS A 39 -11.19 0.30 4.61
CA CYS A 39 -10.29 1.44 4.67
C CYS A 39 -10.15 1.85 6.13
N ILE A 40 -8.92 1.87 6.65
CA ILE A 40 -8.60 2.34 8.00
C ILE A 40 -7.79 3.62 7.88
N SER A 41 -8.07 4.60 8.75
CA SER A 41 -7.27 5.82 8.80
C SER A 41 -5.81 5.48 9.11
N HIS A 42 -4.89 5.91 8.24
CA HIS A 42 -3.45 5.69 8.45
C HIS A 42 -2.91 6.45 9.67
N LYS A 43 -3.71 7.34 10.28
CA LYS A 43 -3.38 8.01 11.56
C LYS A 43 -3.41 7.05 12.76
N ILE A 44 -4.21 5.98 12.69
CA ILE A 44 -4.46 5.09 13.85
C ILE A 44 -3.84 3.70 13.70
N GLY A 45 -3.20 3.40 12.57
CA GLY A 45 -2.63 2.08 12.34
C GLY A 45 -1.89 1.97 11.02
N ASP A 46 -1.03 0.96 10.96
CA ASP A 46 -0.29 0.57 9.77
C ASP A 46 -0.91 -0.69 9.11
N THR A 47 -0.20 -1.29 8.16
CA THR A 47 -0.64 -2.52 7.50
C THR A 47 -0.76 -3.72 8.46
N SER A 48 0.03 -3.75 9.55
CA SER A 48 -0.04 -4.79 10.58
C SER A 48 -1.32 -4.65 11.40
N THR A 49 -1.63 -3.42 11.84
CA THR A 49 -2.90 -3.10 12.51
C THR A 49 -4.09 -3.45 11.63
N TYR A 50 -4.02 -3.12 10.33
CA TYR A 50 -5.05 -3.47 9.36
C TYR A 50 -5.27 -4.99 9.28
N THR A 51 -4.19 -5.77 9.16
CA THR A 51 -4.28 -7.24 9.09
C THR A 51 -4.88 -7.83 10.37
N THR A 52 -4.43 -7.33 11.52
CA THR A 52 -4.94 -7.73 12.84
C THR A 52 -6.44 -7.46 12.98
N PHE A 53 -6.90 -6.30 12.49
CA PHE A 53 -8.32 -5.95 12.47
C PHE A 53 -9.12 -6.92 11.59
N ILE A 54 -8.66 -7.23 10.38
CA ILE A 54 -9.34 -8.18 9.48
C ILE A 54 -9.40 -9.58 10.08
N ASP A 55 -8.30 -10.07 10.65
CA ASP A 55 -8.24 -11.39 11.30
C ASP A 55 -9.19 -11.46 12.49
N GLY A 56 -9.20 -10.41 13.33
CA GLY A 56 -10.11 -10.30 14.46
C GLY A 56 -11.58 -10.23 14.02
N TRP A 57 -11.88 -9.45 12.98
CA TRP A 57 -13.22 -9.36 12.42
C TRP A 57 -13.70 -10.71 11.87
N ALA A 58 -12.85 -11.40 11.10
CA ALA A 58 -13.15 -12.73 10.57
C ALA A 58 -13.38 -13.77 11.68
N ALA A 59 -12.66 -13.67 12.80
CA ALA A 59 -12.83 -14.56 13.94
C ALA A 59 -14.18 -14.38 14.68
N THR A 60 -14.89 -13.28 14.45
CA THR A 60 -16.25 -13.07 14.98
C THR A 60 -17.36 -13.72 14.14
N ALA A 61 -17.01 -14.23 12.96
CA ALA A 61 -17.99 -14.85 12.07
C ALA A 61 -18.54 -16.16 12.67
N PRO A 62 -19.82 -16.49 12.43
CA PRO A 62 -20.39 -17.78 12.85
C PRO A 62 -19.58 -18.96 12.31
N GLY A 63 -19.23 -19.92 13.18
CA GLY A 63 -18.44 -21.09 12.81
C GLY A 63 -16.92 -20.86 12.78
N ALA A 64 -16.43 -19.68 13.17
CA ALA A 64 -15.00 -19.46 13.38
C ALA A 64 -14.47 -20.34 14.53
N ALA A 65 -13.23 -20.81 14.39
CA ALA A 65 -12.58 -21.63 15.42
C ALA A 65 -12.33 -20.81 16.69
N ALA A 66 -12.69 -21.38 17.85
CA ALA A 66 -12.66 -20.70 19.15
C ALA A 66 -11.24 -20.31 19.61
N ASP A 67 -10.19 -20.85 18.98
CA ASP A 67 -8.79 -20.58 19.28
C ASP A 67 -8.22 -19.34 18.54
N LYS A 68 -8.99 -18.72 17.62
CA LYS A 68 -8.56 -17.55 16.84
C LYS A 68 -8.84 -16.20 17.52
N GLN A 69 -8.77 -16.14 18.85
CA GLN A 69 -9.00 -14.87 19.54
C GLN A 69 -7.84 -13.91 19.29
N VAL A 70 -8.06 -12.92 18.43
CA VAL A 70 -7.13 -11.81 18.24
C VAL A 70 -7.25 -10.82 19.40
N ARG A 71 -6.13 -10.43 19.99
CA ARG A 71 -6.05 -9.46 21.09
C ARG A 71 -5.17 -8.27 20.70
N PRO A 72 -5.76 -7.16 20.21
CA PRO A 72 -4.99 -5.95 19.94
C PRO A 72 -4.50 -5.30 21.24
N THR A 73 -3.33 -4.66 21.20
CA THR A 73 -2.84 -3.81 22.28
C THR A 73 -3.05 -2.33 21.93
N PHE A 74 -3.33 -1.53 22.94
CA PHE A 74 -3.52 -0.08 22.83
C PHE A 74 -2.56 0.64 23.78
N ASP A 75 -1.29 0.30 23.68
CA ASP A 75 -0.19 0.75 24.55
C ASP A 75 0.74 1.75 23.83
N SER A 76 0.28 2.35 22.72
CA SER A 76 1.10 3.27 21.91
C SER A 76 1.66 4.44 22.71
N GLN A 77 0.89 5.02 23.64
CA GLN A 77 1.36 6.11 24.51
C GLN A 77 2.46 5.68 25.49
N ILE A 78 2.50 4.39 25.85
CA ILE A 78 3.51 3.83 26.75
C ILE A 78 4.77 3.48 25.95
N LEU A 79 4.60 2.91 24.76
CA LEU A 79 5.70 2.52 23.87
C LEU A 79 6.37 3.73 23.18
N PHE A 80 5.59 4.77 22.89
CA PHE A 80 6.01 5.98 22.20
C PHE A 80 5.54 7.22 22.99
N PRO A 81 6.19 7.52 24.13
CA PRO A 81 5.84 8.69 24.93
C PRO A 81 6.01 9.97 24.11
N VAL A 82 5.01 10.85 24.18
CA VAL A 82 5.03 12.12 23.46
C VAL A 82 5.99 13.08 24.15
N ASP A 83 7.01 13.54 23.42
CA ASP A 83 7.81 14.68 23.84
C ASP A 83 7.07 15.96 23.44
N MET A 84 6.44 16.60 24.42
CA MET A 84 5.66 17.83 24.23
C MET A 84 6.54 19.03 23.83
N ALA A 85 7.87 18.91 23.92
CA ALA A 85 8.83 19.91 23.49
C ALA A 85 9.39 19.66 22.07
N ALA A 86 9.04 18.54 21.44
CA ALA A 86 9.45 18.25 20.08
C ALA A 86 8.63 19.07 19.08
N ASP A 87 9.27 20.07 18.47
CA ASP A 87 8.74 20.75 17.29
C ASP A 87 8.66 19.75 16.14
N PHE A 88 7.46 19.25 15.85
CA PHE A 88 7.22 18.57 14.58
C PHE A 88 7.15 19.65 13.50
N PRO A 89 8.08 19.68 12.51
CA PRO A 89 7.93 20.58 11.38
C PRO A 89 6.57 20.27 10.75
N GLY A 90 5.70 21.28 10.74
CA GLY A 90 4.36 21.16 10.18
C GLY A 90 4.48 20.60 8.77
N TYR A 91 4.01 19.38 8.56
CA TYR A 91 3.88 18.82 7.23
C TYR A 91 2.76 19.61 6.56
N GLY A 92 3.14 20.55 5.69
CA GLY A 92 2.20 21.12 4.75
C GLY A 92 1.65 19.98 3.92
N SER A 93 0.41 19.55 4.18
CA SER A 93 -0.29 18.70 3.24
C SER A 93 -0.56 19.57 2.03
N SER A 94 0.34 19.49 1.04
CA SER A 94 -0.07 19.82 -0.31
C SER A 94 -1.00 18.69 -0.75
N ASP A 95 -2.25 18.74 -0.25
CA ASP A 95 -3.41 18.12 -0.89
C ASP A 95 -3.75 18.92 -2.16
N GLU A 96 -2.74 19.46 -2.84
CA GLU A 96 -2.84 19.71 -4.26
C GLU A 96 -2.91 18.33 -4.88
N GLU A 97 -4.14 17.84 -5.05
CA GLU A 97 -4.48 16.87 -6.08
C GLU A 97 -4.02 17.47 -7.43
N GLU A 98 -2.71 17.45 -7.69
CA GLU A 98 -2.20 17.56 -9.04
C GLU A 98 -2.87 16.41 -9.77
N ASN A 99 -3.86 16.79 -10.58
CA ASN A 99 -4.70 15.95 -11.41
C ASN A 99 -3.83 15.26 -12.48
N LYS A 100 -2.90 14.42 -12.03
CA LYS A 100 -2.06 13.59 -12.86
C LYS A 100 -2.95 12.42 -13.26
N ASN A 101 -3.02 12.17 -14.57
CA ASN A 101 -3.62 10.95 -15.10
C ASN A 101 -2.80 9.73 -14.65
N LEU A 102 -3.01 9.31 -13.41
CA LEU A 102 -2.35 8.16 -12.81
C LEU A 102 -3.00 6.88 -13.35
N VAL A 103 -2.15 5.93 -13.75
CA VAL A 103 -2.59 4.60 -14.18
C VAL A 103 -2.01 3.57 -13.23
N THR A 104 -2.87 2.86 -12.54
CA THR A 104 -2.46 1.72 -11.70
C THR A 104 -2.31 0.47 -12.56
N LYS A 105 -1.14 -0.17 -12.50
CA LYS A 105 -0.87 -1.46 -13.15
C LYS A 105 -0.39 -2.48 -12.11
N ARG A 106 -0.84 -3.73 -12.23
CA ARG A 106 -0.38 -4.83 -11.38
C ARG A 106 0.77 -5.56 -12.06
N LEU A 107 1.94 -5.57 -11.42
CA LEU A 107 3.10 -6.37 -11.82
C LEU A 107 3.19 -7.60 -10.92
N VAL A 108 3.29 -8.78 -11.51
CA VAL A 108 3.36 -10.06 -10.77
C VAL A 108 4.76 -10.64 -10.90
N PHE A 109 5.42 -10.85 -9.77
CA PHE A 109 6.75 -11.46 -9.70
C PHE A 109 6.62 -12.91 -9.24
N HIS A 110 6.88 -13.85 -10.16
CA HIS A 110 6.84 -15.28 -9.83
C HIS A 110 8.03 -15.71 -9.00
N GLU A 111 7.84 -16.68 -8.11
CA GLU A 111 8.86 -17.18 -7.18
C GLU A 111 10.18 -17.51 -7.87
N ALA A 112 10.16 -18.28 -8.96
CA ALA A 112 11.37 -18.64 -9.70
C ALA A 112 12.16 -17.41 -10.19
N LYS A 113 11.46 -16.34 -10.61
CA LYS A 113 12.10 -15.09 -11.05
C LYS A 113 12.66 -14.29 -9.87
N VAL A 114 11.96 -14.27 -8.73
CA VAL A 114 12.47 -13.62 -7.51
C VAL A 114 13.70 -14.35 -6.97
N THR A 115 13.69 -15.69 -6.97
CA THR A 115 14.85 -16.50 -6.55
C THR A 115 16.05 -16.25 -7.46
N ALA A 116 15.86 -16.28 -8.78
CA ALA A 116 16.91 -15.97 -9.74
C ALA A 116 17.46 -14.54 -9.57
N LEU A 117 16.59 -13.56 -9.31
CA LEU A 117 16.99 -12.18 -9.04
C LEU A 117 17.87 -12.08 -7.78
N ARG A 118 17.46 -12.72 -6.68
CA ARG A 118 18.21 -12.73 -5.42
C ARG A 118 19.60 -13.36 -5.59
N GLN A 119 19.66 -14.49 -6.30
CA GLN A 119 20.91 -15.16 -6.61
C GLN A 119 21.85 -14.23 -7.41
N ARG A 120 21.34 -13.61 -8.47
CA ARG A 120 22.13 -12.69 -9.29
C ARG A 120 22.66 -11.49 -8.51
N ILE A 121 21.87 -10.94 -7.59
CA ILE A 121 22.32 -9.84 -6.70
C ILE A 121 23.45 -10.34 -5.78
N ALA A 122 23.27 -11.51 -5.16
CA ALA A 122 24.28 -12.09 -4.27
C ALA A 122 25.60 -12.40 -4.98
N GLU A 123 25.56 -12.86 -6.23
CA GLU A 123 26.74 -13.11 -7.06
C GLU A 123 27.48 -11.83 -7.47
N THR A 124 26.76 -10.71 -7.59
CA THR A 124 27.34 -9.43 -8.04
C THR A 124 27.95 -8.62 -6.89
N GLN A 125 27.50 -8.82 -5.65
CA GLN A 125 27.96 -8.06 -4.48
C GLN A 125 28.54 -8.98 -3.40
N THR A 126 29.86 -9.05 -3.39
CA THR A 126 30.66 -9.85 -2.45
C THR A 126 30.56 -9.41 -0.99
N THR A 127 30.09 -8.18 -0.74
CA THR A 127 29.99 -7.60 0.61
C THR A 127 28.58 -7.65 1.20
N LEU A 128 27.56 -7.99 0.41
CA LEU A 128 26.18 -8.02 0.89
C LEU A 128 25.79 -9.41 1.37
N LYS A 129 25.07 -9.45 2.49
CA LYS A 129 24.32 -10.63 2.92
C LYS A 129 23.32 -11.02 1.81
N TYR A 130 23.04 -12.31 1.69
CA TYR A 130 22.04 -12.81 0.74
C TYR A 130 20.70 -12.06 0.91
N PRO A 131 20.21 -11.35 -0.12
CA PRO A 131 19.09 -10.42 0.04
C PRO A 131 17.79 -11.16 0.33
N THR A 132 16.88 -10.51 1.05
CA THR A 132 15.49 -10.96 1.19
C THR A 132 14.72 -10.77 -0.12
N ARG A 133 13.54 -11.40 -0.24
CA ARG A 133 12.66 -11.22 -1.40
C ARG A 133 12.20 -9.77 -1.56
N VAL A 134 11.91 -9.10 -0.44
CA VAL A 134 11.45 -7.70 -0.42
C VAL A 134 12.57 -6.78 -0.90
N GLU A 135 13.77 -6.91 -0.35
CA GLU A 135 14.92 -6.08 -0.78
C GLU A 135 15.20 -6.25 -2.27
N ALA A 136 15.21 -7.48 -2.77
CA ALA A 136 15.48 -7.75 -4.19
C ALA A 136 14.43 -7.12 -5.12
N VAL A 137 13.14 -7.29 -4.81
CA VAL A 137 12.05 -6.74 -5.62
C VAL A 137 11.99 -5.21 -5.52
N SER A 138 12.14 -4.65 -4.33
CA SER A 138 12.16 -3.20 -4.12
C SER A 138 13.34 -2.53 -4.84
N ALA A 139 14.53 -3.13 -4.77
CA ALA A 139 15.70 -2.62 -5.49
C ALA A 139 15.50 -2.66 -7.02
N LEU A 140 14.86 -3.72 -7.55
CA LEU A 140 14.52 -3.80 -8.97
C LEU A 140 13.52 -2.71 -9.36
N ILE A 141 12.44 -2.51 -8.59
CA ILE A 141 11.44 -1.46 -8.83
C ILE A 141 12.11 -0.08 -8.82
N TRP A 142 12.94 0.19 -7.81
CA TRP A 142 13.68 1.45 -7.70
C TRP A 142 14.59 1.69 -8.91
N LYS A 143 15.38 0.68 -9.29
CA LYS A 143 16.24 0.73 -10.48
C LYS A 143 15.45 1.01 -11.75
N SER A 144 14.31 0.34 -11.94
CA SER A 144 13.44 0.54 -13.10
C SER A 144 12.80 1.93 -13.10
N ALA A 145 12.37 2.44 -11.95
CA ALA A 145 11.78 3.76 -11.81
C ALA A 145 12.80 4.87 -12.15
N MET A 146 14.02 4.78 -11.63
CA MET A 146 15.10 5.70 -11.99
C MET A 146 15.42 5.68 -13.49
N GLY A 147 15.44 4.50 -14.11
CA GLY A 147 15.66 4.36 -15.55
C GLY A 147 14.51 4.93 -16.40
N ALA A 148 13.26 4.82 -15.94
CA ALA A 148 12.11 5.38 -16.64
C ALA A 148 12.03 6.91 -16.50
N GLY A 149 12.40 7.44 -15.33
CA GLY A 149 12.39 8.88 -15.04
C GLY A 149 13.51 9.66 -15.72
N SER A 150 14.52 8.99 -16.29
CA SER A 150 15.66 9.60 -16.97
C SER A 150 15.54 9.63 -18.51
N LEU A 151 14.39 9.23 -19.07
CA LEU A 151 14.14 9.35 -20.51
C LEU A 151 13.97 10.83 -20.91
N PRO A 152 14.71 11.35 -21.92
CA PRO A 152 14.47 12.68 -22.45
C PRO A 152 13.07 12.76 -23.11
N PRO A 153 12.44 13.95 -23.16
CA PRO A 153 11.18 14.14 -23.86
C PRO A 153 11.29 13.65 -25.30
N LYS A 154 10.29 12.89 -25.78
CA LYS A 154 10.24 12.44 -27.18
C LYS A 154 10.32 13.65 -28.11
N ASP A 155 11.26 13.58 -29.06
CA ASP A 155 11.61 14.61 -30.01
C ASP A 155 10.39 15.30 -30.66
N GLN A 156 10.36 16.64 -30.58
CA GLN A 156 9.54 17.46 -31.46
C GLN A 156 10.06 17.30 -32.89
N LYS A 157 9.21 16.77 -33.77
CA LYS A 157 9.44 16.71 -35.21
C LYS A 157 9.67 18.14 -35.74
N PRO A 158 10.76 18.45 -36.47
CA PRO A 158 10.94 19.78 -37.05
C PRO A 158 9.89 20.03 -38.14
N GLU A 159 9.31 21.22 -38.09
CA GLU A 159 8.40 21.74 -39.12
C GLU A 159 9.18 21.95 -40.44
N PRO A 160 8.65 21.53 -41.60
CA PRO A 160 9.30 21.77 -42.88
C PRO A 160 9.16 23.25 -43.26
N SER A 161 10.28 23.81 -43.70
CA SER A 161 10.45 25.16 -44.26
C SER A 161 9.66 25.40 -45.54
#